data_AF-A0A955RID4-F1
#
_entry.id   AF-A0A955RID4-F1
#
_cell.length_a   1.000
_cell.length_b   1.000
_cell.length_c   1.000
_cell.angle_alpha   90.00
_cell.angle_beta   90.00
_cell.angle_gamma   90.00
#
_symmetry.space_group_name_H-M   'P 1'
#
loop_
_entity.id
_entity.type
_entity.pdbx_description
1 polymer ?
#
loop_
_entity_poly.entity_id
_entity_poly.type
_entity_poly.pdbx_seq_one_letter_code
_entity_poly.pdbx_strand_id
1 'polypeptide(L)'
;RGHLEGFYYRPRVDLELLEKYHEGIICTSACANGPVGAHIQRKETTKAKKWLQDLKNIFGDDFYLELQRYGPKGTDEIDKDWFIGKTQDEIRFAKMQSKINKSLIKFAKEYTIPLIATTDAHYLNEDDQDIQEVLFAIKDGKTLYDENRRRGYPQTYIKSTEEMQELFSDLPEVLENTVKLAEKVEEYKITFSRIEPQYQKLPPDKTAKDYLYELAFEGAKLRYGEITEELKERLEFELKIIHDKGYDHYFLVVWDYIKFAIDNDI
;
A
#
# COMPACT_ATOMS: atom_id res chain seq x y z
N ARG A 1 6.80 8.92 0.87
CA ARG A 1 7.34 10.00 0.02
C ARG A 1 6.91 9.92 -1.45
N GLY A 2 6.41 8.80 -1.96
CA GLY A 2 5.99 8.71 -3.38
C GLY A 2 4.89 9.71 -3.81
N HIS A 3 3.96 10.06 -2.93
CA HIS A 3 2.97 11.12 -3.19
C HIS A 3 3.51 12.55 -3.03
N LEU A 4 4.49 12.75 -2.14
CA LEU A 4 4.99 14.09 -1.79
C LEU A 4 6.10 14.55 -2.74
N GLU A 5 6.97 13.63 -3.16
CA GLU A 5 8.22 13.94 -3.87
C GLU A 5 8.29 13.23 -5.24
N GLY A 6 7.68 12.05 -5.36
CA GLY A 6 7.81 11.18 -6.55
C GLY A 6 6.67 11.27 -7.57
N PHE A 7 5.67 12.12 -7.32
CA PHE A 7 4.44 12.13 -8.11
C PHE A 7 4.68 12.71 -9.51
N TYR A 8 4.29 11.95 -10.53
CA TYR A 8 4.20 12.45 -11.91
C TYR A 8 2.80 12.12 -12.45
N TYR A 9 2.63 11.04 -13.19
CA TYR A 9 1.29 10.49 -13.48
C TYR A 9 0.78 9.57 -12.36
N ARG A 10 1.70 8.98 -11.60
CA ARG A 10 1.44 8.11 -10.45
C ARG A 10 2.47 8.42 -9.35
N PRO A 11 2.16 8.15 -8.07
CA PRO A 11 3.19 8.17 -7.03
C PRO A 11 4.25 7.10 -7.34
N ARG A 12 5.53 7.47 -7.24
CA ARG A 12 6.67 6.58 -7.53
C ARG A 12 7.67 6.61 -6.39
N VAL A 13 8.41 5.52 -6.25
CA VAL A 13 9.54 5.40 -5.32
C VAL A 13 10.77 4.99 -6.11
N ASP A 14 11.96 5.39 -5.65
CA ASP A 14 13.24 5.03 -6.25
C ASP A 14 14.02 4.06 -5.35
N LEU A 15 15.14 3.55 -5.86
CA LEU A 15 15.99 2.61 -5.13
C LEU A 15 16.61 3.23 -3.87
N GLU A 16 16.93 4.53 -3.87
CA GLU A 16 17.46 5.24 -2.70
C GLU A 16 16.44 5.26 -1.57
N LEU A 17 15.16 5.52 -1.88
CA LEU A 17 14.09 5.47 -0.90
C LEU A 17 13.85 4.05 -0.39
N LEU A 18 13.93 3.05 -1.28
CA LEU A 18 13.83 1.64 -0.85
C LEU A 18 14.99 1.29 0.08
N GLU A 19 16.23 1.61 -0.28
CA GLU A 19 17.41 1.39 0.55
C GLU A 19 17.29 2.09 1.91
N LYS A 20 16.72 3.30 1.96
CA LYS A 20 16.53 4.03 3.21
C LYS A 20 15.48 3.42 4.15
N TYR A 21 14.43 2.78 3.60
CA TYR A 21 13.26 2.31 4.37
C TYR A 21 12.99 0.82 4.20
N HIS A 22 14.01 -0.01 3.90
CA HIS A 22 13.85 -1.44 3.64
C HIS A 22 13.63 -2.29 4.90
N GLU A 23 13.97 -1.77 6.08
CA GLU A 23 13.90 -2.51 7.34
C GLU A 23 12.46 -3.00 7.62
N GLY A 24 12.32 -4.31 7.87
CA GLY A 24 11.02 -4.95 8.11
C GLY A 24 10.15 -5.15 6.86
N ILE A 25 10.70 -4.98 5.65
CA ILE A 25 9.97 -5.12 4.38
C ILE A 25 10.46 -6.34 3.60
N ILE A 26 9.53 -7.23 3.26
CA ILE A 26 9.75 -8.31 2.29
C ILE A 26 9.49 -7.78 0.88
N CYS A 27 10.41 -8.05 -0.05
CA CYS A 27 10.33 -7.60 -1.43
C CYS A 27 10.30 -8.79 -2.41
N THR A 28 9.54 -8.65 -3.49
CA THR A 28 9.48 -9.64 -4.56
C THR A 28 9.93 -9.04 -5.89
N SER A 29 10.22 -9.88 -6.89
CA SER A 29 10.50 -9.43 -8.26
C SER A 29 9.29 -8.80 -8.98
N ALA A 30 8.11 -8.85 -8.35
CA ALA A 30 6.81 -8.41 -8.85
C ALA A 30 6.35 -9.15 -10.13
N CYS A 31 5.22 -8.69 -10.69
CA CYS A 31 4.58 -9.25 -11.88
C CYS A 31 5.36 -8.96 -13.18
N ALA A 32 4.77 -9.30 -14.32
CA ALA A 32 5.36 -9.08 -15.64
C ALA A 32 5.80 -7.61 -15.89
N ASN A 33 5.09 -6.63 -15.31
CA ASN A 33 5.40 -5.21 -15.41
C ASN A 33 6.43 -4.73 -14.38
N GLY A 34 6.83 -5.58 -13.43
CA GLY A 34 7.91 -5.31 -12.49
C GLY A 34 9.26 -5.09 -13.19
N PRO A 35 10.23 -4.47 -12.51
CA PRO A 35 11.50 -4.07 -13.13
C PRO A 35 12.27 -5.25 -13.74
N VAL A 36 12.25 -6.41 -13.10
CA VAL A 36 12.91 -7.63 -13.61
C VAL A 36 12.13 -8.21 -14.79
N GLY A 37 10.83 -8.43 -14.63
CA GLY A 37 9.95 -8.99 -15.65
C GLY A 37 9.92 -8.17 -16.95
N ALA A 38 9.78 -6.84 -16.84
CA ALA A 38 9.70 -5.95 -17.99
C ALA A 38 10.98 -5.98 -18.85
N HIS A 39 12.16 -6.05 -18.21
CA HIS A 39 13.42 -6.18 -18.93
C HIS A 39 13.59 -7.57 -19.57
N ILE A 40 13.12 -8.65 -18.94
CA ILE A 40 13.09 -9.99 -19.56
C ILE A 40 12.23 -9.99 -20.82
N GLN A 41 11.05 -9.37 -20.77
CA GLN A 41 10.16 -9.25 -21.93
C GLN A 41 10.86 -8.57 -23.10
N ARG A 42 11.54 -7.45 -22.83
CA ARG A 42 12.32 -6.67 -23.80
C ARG A 42 13.65 -7.31 -24.24
N LYS A 43 13.97 -8.50 -23.73
CA LYS A 43 15.24 -9.23 -23.97
C LYS A 43 16.47 -8.46 -23.46
N GLU A 44 16.30 -7.61 -22.45
CA GLU A 44 17.35 -6.82 -21.81
C GLU A 44 17.91 -7.54 -20.58
N THR A 45 18.47 -8.75 -20.77
CA THR A 45 18.90 -9.64 -19.67
C THR A 45 19.88 -8.98 -18.71
N THR A 46 20.82 -8.18 -19.19
CA THR A 46 21.77 -7.45 -18.33
C THR A 46 21.07 -6.47 -17.39
N LYS A 47 20.04 -5.75 -17.87
CA LYS A 47 19.26 -4.82 -17.04
C LYS A 47 18.39 -5.57 -16.04
N ALA A 48 17.79 -6.69 -16.45
CA ALA A 48 17.00 -7.55 -15.55
C ALA A 48 17.87 -8.07 -14.40
N LYS A 49 19.08 -8.55 -14.69
CA LYS A 49 20.04 -9.01 -13.69
C LYS A 49 20.52 -7.88 -12.77
N LYS A 50 20.74 -6.69 -13.33
CA LYS A 50 21.08 -5.51 -12.52
C LYS A 50 19.98 -5.18 -11.51
N TRP A 51 18.73 -5.08 -11.95
CA TRP A 51 17.60 -4.82 -11.05
C TRP A 51 17.46 -5.90 -9.97
N LEU A 52 17.61 -7.17 -10.36
CA LEU A 52 17.57 -8.29 -9.44
C LEU A 52 18.67 -8.19 -8.37
N GLN A 53 19.90 -7.82 -8.76
CA GLN A 53 21.01 -7.62 -7.82
C GLN A 53 20.80 -6.40 -6.93
N ASP A 54 20.36 -5.27 -7.49
CA ASP A 54 20.10 -4.06 -6.73
C ASP A 54 19.04 -4.33 -5.64
N LEU A 55 17.94 -5.02 -5.99
CA LEU A 55 16.91 -5.41 -5.02
C LEU A 55 17.43 -6.44 -4.01
N LYS A 56 18.18 -7.46 -4.45
CA LYS A 56 18.79 -8.43 -3.53
C LYS A 56 19.75 -7.76 -2.54
N ASN A 57 20.52 -6.78 -2.98
CA ASN A 57 21.45 -6.07 -2.10
C ASN A 57 20.72 -5.23 -1.04
N ILE A 58 19.57 -4.65 -1.40
CA ILE A 58 18.75 -3.84 -0.48
C ILE A 58 18.01 -4.72 0.53
N PHE A 59 17.36 -5.78 0.07
CA PHE A 59 16.46 -6.58 0.91
C PHE A 59 17.09 -7.87 1.46
N GLY A 60 18.29 -8.24 1.01
CA GLY A 60 19.02 -9.41 1.49
C GLY A 60 18.21 -10.71 1.38
N ASP A 61 18.03 -11.39 2.51
CA ASP A 61 17.28 -12.64 2.62
C ASP A 61 15.76 -12.46 2.53
N ASP A 62 15.28 -11.21 2.60
CA ASP A 62 13.86 -10.83 2.44
C ASP A 62 13.49 -10.53 0.98
N PHE A 63 14.36 -10.87 0.03
CA PHE A 63 14.08 -10.78 -1.40
C PHE A 63 13.72 -12.14 -2.02
N TYR A 64 12.61 -12.17 -2.77
CA TYR A 64 12.07 -13.39 -3.39
C TYR A 64 11.79 -13.19 -4.88
N LEU A 65 11.93 -14.26 -5.68
CA LEU A 65 11.48 -14.24 -7.07
C LEU A 65 10.05 -14.78 -7.16
N GLU A 66 9.17 -13.99 -7.77
CA GLU A 66 7.74 -14.24 -7.82
C GLU A 66 7.35 -14.93 -9.12
N LEU A 67 6.85 -16.15 -9.02
CA LEU A 67 6.30 -16.91 -10.14
C LEU A 67 4.78 -16.76 -10.18
N GLN A 68 4.28 -16.42 -11.35
CA GLN A 68 2.86 -16.33 -11.64
C GLN A 68 2.58 -17.21 -12.85
N ARG A 69 1.60 -18.11 -12.80
CA ARG A 69 1.30 -19.02 -13.90
C ARG A 69 -0.15 -18.85 -14.36
N TYR A 70 -0.32 -18.80 -15.67
CA TYR A 70 -1.62 -18.64 -16.35
C TYR A 70 -1.82 -19.70 -17.46
N GLY A 71 -0.85 -20.60 -17.63
CA GLY A 71 -0.79 -21.62 -18.66
C GLY A 71 -1.43 -22.95 -18.23
N PRO A 72 -0.96 -24.08 -18.78
CA PRO A 72 -1.40 -25.41 -18.34
C PRO A 72 -1.13 -25.64 -16.84
N LYS A 73 -1.90 -26.56 -16.24
CA LYS A 73 -1.65 -27.02 -14.88
C LYS A 73 -0.42 -27.93 -14.86
N GLY A 74 0.40 -27.80 -13.83
CA GLY A 74 1.56 -28.66 -13.57
C GLY A 74 2.74 -28.47 -14.52
N THR A 75 2.72 -27.43 -15.36
CA THR A 75 3.85 -27.08 -16.22
C THR A 75 3.74 -25.63 -16.68
N ASP A 76 4.89 -24.99 -16.86
CA ASP A 76 4.98 -23.66 -17.49
C ASP A 76 5.28 -23.76 -18.99
N GLU A 77 5.39 -24.99 -19.53
CA GLU A 77 5.47 -25.24 -20.97
C GLU A 77 4.09 -25.15 -21.60
N ILE A 78 3.98 -24.40 -22.70
CA ILE A 78 2.70 -24.16 -23.38
C ILE A 78 2.78 -24.78 -24.78
N ASP A 79 1.96 -25.80 -25.01
CA ASP A 79 1.86 -26.50 -26.28
C ASP A 79 0.61 -26.11 -27.08
N LYS A 80 0.44 -26.74 -28.24
CA LYS A 80 -0.69 -26.46 -29.15
C LYS A 80 -2.02 -26.97 -28.64
N ASP A 81 -2.02 -27.99 -27.79
CA ASP A 81 -3.24 -28.61 -27.29
C ASP A 81 -3.87 -27.71 -26.23
N TRP A 82 -3.06 -27.04 -25.42
CA TRP A 82 -3.56 -26.02 -24.49
C TRP A 82 -4.20 -24.80 -25.17
N PHE A 83 -3.92 -24.52 -26.45
CA PHE A 83 -4.56 -23.42 -27.17
C PHE A 83 -6.04 -23.66 -27.46
N ILE A 84 -6.50 -24.92 -27.39
CA ILE A 84 -7.89 -25.28 -27.68
C ILE A 84 -8.81 -24.62 -26.67
N GLY A 85 -9.74 -23.77 -27.16
CA GLY A 85 -10.68 -23.04 -26.31
C GLY A 85 -10.12 -21.77 -25.67
N LYS A 86 -8.89 -21.35 -26.01
CA LYS A 86 -8.26 -20.13 -25.48
C LYS A 86 -8.33 -18.97 -26.46
N THR A 87 -8.56 -17.78 -25.94
CA THR A 87 -8.49 -16.53 -26.69
C THR A 87 -7.04 -16.18 -27.05
N GLN A 88 -6.86 -15.35 -28.08
CA GLN A 88 -5.51 -14.89 -28.48
C GLN A 88 -4.82 -14.11 -27.36
N ASP A 89 -5.57 -13.36 -26.55
CA ASP A 89 -5.04 -12.61 -25.42
C ASP A 89 -4.55 -13.54 -24.30
N GLU A 90 -5.31 -14.58 -23.95
CA GLU A 90 -4.87 -15.62 -23.02
C GLU A 90 -3.58 -16.30 -23.48
N ILE A 91 -3.54 -16.71 -24.75
CA ILE A 91 -2.36 -17.37 -25.32
C ILE A 91 -1.14 -16.45 -25.28
N ARG A 92 -1.31 -15.18 -25.65
CA ARG A 92 -0.24 -14.18 -25.64
C ARG A 92 0.26 -13.94 -24.21
N PHE A 93 -0.65 -13.77 -23.26
CA PHE A 93 -0.32 -13.48 -21.87
C PHE A 93 0.40 -14.66 -21.21
N ALA A 94 -0.12 -15.88 -21.37
CA ALA A 94 0.51 -17.09 -20.84
C ALA A 94 1.91 -17.29 -21.42
N LYS A 95 2.11 -17.13 -22.74
CA LYS A 95 3.45 -17.22 -23.37
C LYS A 95 4.42 -16.17 -22.85
N MET A 96 3.94 -14.94 -22.69
CA MET A 96 4.74 -13.84 -22.13
C MET A 96 5.18 -14.18 -20.72
N GLN A 97 4.26 -14.63 -19.86
CA GLN A 97 4.56 -14.98 -18.48
C GLN A 97 5.48 -16.20 -18.38
N SER A 98 5.25 -17.25 -19.18
CA SER A 98 6.11 -18.44 -19.22
C SER A 98 7.57 -18.10 -19.53
N LYS A 99 7.80 -17.15 -20.46
CA LYS A 99 9.16 -16.65 -20.75
C LYS A 99 9.81 -15.98 -19.53
N ILE A 100 9.03 -15.22 -18.75
CA ILE A 100 9.49 -14.56 -17.52
C ILE A 100 9.82 -15.62 -16.47
N ASN A 101 8.88 -16.52 -16.17
CA ASN A 101 9.03 -17.59 -15.20
C ASN A 101 10.28 -18.45 -15.48
N LYS A 102 10.49 -18.91 -16.72
CA LYS A 102 11.71 -19.64 -17.12
C LYS A 102 13.00 -18.88 -16.81
N SER A 103 12.99 -17.56 -17.02
CA SER A 103 14.13 -16.70 -16.72
C SER A 103 14.32 -16.53 -15.21
N LEU A 104 13.23 -16.35 -14.45
CA LEU A 104 13.25 -16.25 -12.99
C LEU A 104 13.73 -17.55 -12.35
N ILE A 105 13.29 -18.72 -12.82
CA ILE A 105 13.78 -20.03 -12.35
C ILE A 105 15.28 -20.17 -12.57
N LYS A 106 15.79 -19.71 -13.72
CA LYS A 106 17.24 -19.67 -13.97
C LYS A 106 17.95 -18.72 -13.00
N PHE A 107 17.41 -17.51 -12.80
CA PHE A 107 18.00 -16.52 -11.90
C PHE A 107 17.96 -16.96 -10.43
N ALA A 108 16.91 -17.66 -10.00
CA ALA A 108 16.80 -18.23 -8.66
C ALA A 108 17.98 -19.14 -8.34
N LYS A 109 18.36 -20.00 -9.30
CA LYS A 109 19.52 -20.90 -9.18
C LYS A 109 20.84 -20.14 -9.27
N GLU A 110 20.96 -19.18 -10.19
CA GLU A 110 22.20 -18.42 -10.41
C GLU A 110 22.57 -17.53 -9.22
N TYR A 111 21.57 -16.91 -8.59
CA TYR A 111 21.75 -15.96 -7.51
C TYR A 111 21.37 -16.51 -6.14
N THR A 112 20.97 -17.79 -6.03
CA THR A 112 20.48 -18.40 -4.79
C THR A 112 19.41 -17.53 -4.13
N ILE A 113 18.29 -17.33 -4.85
CA ILE A 113 17.13 -16.56 -4.38
C ILE A 113 15.92 -17.50 -4.35
N PRO A 114 15.17 -17.59 -3.24
CA PRO A 114 13.99 -18.45 -3.17
C PRO A 114 12.90 -18.00 -4.14
N LEU A 115 12.14 -18.97 -4.65
CA LEU A 115 10.97 -18.75 -5.50
C LEU A 115 9.69 -18.87 -4.67
N ILE A 116 8.72 -18.01 -4.94
CA ILE A 116 7.36 -18.04 -4.36
C ILE A 116 6.31 -17.99 -5.48
N ALA A 117 5.08 -18.35 -5.16
CA ALA A 117 3.96 -18.37 -6.10
C ALA A 117 2.91 -17.33 -5.71
N THR A 118 2.40 -16.62 -6.71
CA THR A 118 1.27 -15.67 -6.56
C THR A 118 0.39 -15.71 -7.80
N THR A 119 -0.77 -15.05 -7.75
CA THR A 119 -1.72 -14.98 -8.87
C THR A 119 -1.99 -13.56 -9.39
N ASP A 120 -1.37 -12.54 -8.78
CA ASP A 120 -1.65 -11.12 -9.04
C ASP A 120 -3.16 -10.83 -9.02
N ALA A 121 -3.87 -11.32 -8.00
CA ALA A 121 -5.33 -11.30 -7.97
C ALA A 121 -5.91 -9.87 -8.00
N HIS A 122 -6.89 -9.65 -8.88
CA HIS A 122 -7.63 -8.40 -9.03
C HIS A 122 -9.13 -8.55 -8.81
N TYR A 123 -9.62 -9.79 -8.68
CA TYR A 123 -11.01 -10.13 -8.45
C TYR A 123 -11.10 -11.43 -7.62
N LEU A 124 -12.28 -11.74 -7.06
CA LEU A 124 -12.42 -12.81 -6.08
C LEU A 124 -12.56 -14.19 -6.75
N ASN A 125 -13.53 -14.34 -7.65
CA ASN A 125 -13.87 -15.62 -8.28
C ASN A 125 -13.56 -15.60 -9.78
N GLU A 126 -13.35 -16.76 -10.40
CA GLU A 126 -13.05 -16.85 -11.83
C GLU A 126 -14.05 -16.09 -12.72
N ASP A 127 -15.35 -16.21 -12.43
CA ASP A 127 -16.45 -15.58 -13.18
C ASP A 127 -16.51 -14.05 -13.07
N ASP A 128 -15.76 -13.43 -12.13
CA ASP A 128 -15.73 -11.98 -11.95
C ASP A 128 -14.84 -11.26 -13.00
N GLN A 129 -14.21 -12.00 -13.91
CA GLN A 129 -13.35 -11.44 -14.95
C GLN A 129 -14.08 -10.40 -15.82
N ASP A 130 -15.33 -10.67 -16.19
CA ASP A 130 -16.13 -9.74 -17.00
C ASP A 130 -16.44 -8.44 -16.24
N ILE A 131 -16.62 -8.53 -14.92
CA ILE A 131 -16.84 -7.36 -14.04
C ILE A 131 -15.56 -6.51 -13.99
N GLN A 132 -14.39 -7.13 -13.95
CA GLN A 132 -13.12 -6.40 -14.00
C GLN A 132 -12.97 -5.64 -15.33
N GLU A 133 -13.39 -6.23 -16.47
CA GLU A 133 -13.38 -5.54 -17.76
C GLU A 133 -14.31 -4.32 -17.76
N VAL A 134 -15.51 -4.44 -17.16
CA VAL A 134 -16.44 -3.30 -17.00
C VAL A 134 -15.78 -2.17 -16.20
N LEU A 135 -15.11 -2.49 -15.09
CA LEU A 135 -14.40 -1.50 -14.28
C LEU A 135 -13.33 -0.76 -15.09
N PHE A 136 -12.58 -1.48 -15.94
CA PHE A 136 -11.58 -0.87 -16.82
C PHE A 136 -12.22 0.00 -17.90
N ALA A 137 -13.32 -0.43 -18.49
CA ALA A 137 -14.05 0.36 -19.47
C ALA A 137 -14.55 1.68 -18.87
N ILE A 138 -15.13 1.66 -17.67
CA ILE A 138 -15.55 2.86 -16.94
C ILE A 138 -14.36 3.78 -16.68
N LYS A 139 -13.27 3.23 -16.13
CA LYS A 139 -12.06 4.01 -15.79
C LYS A 139 -11.44 4.67 -17.01
N ASP A 140 -11.41 3.97 -18.13
CA ASP A 140 -10.75 4.42 -19.36
C ASP A 140 -11.71 5.26 -20.24
N GLY A 141 -12.96 5.47 -19.81
CA GLY A 141 -13.98 6.22 -20.55
C GLY A 141 -14.41 5.55 -21.84
N LYS A 142 -14.41 4.21 -21.89
CA LYS A 142 -14.69 3.40 -23.07
C LYS A 142 -15.94 2.54 -22.88
N THR A 143 -16.49 2.04 -23.98
CA THR A 143 -17.57 1.03 -23.96
C THR A 143 -16.97 -0.37 -24.06
N LEU A 144 -17.72 -1.39 -23.64
CA LEU A 144 -17.32 -2.80 -23.83
C LEU A 144 -17.22 -3.19 -25.32
N TYR A 145 -17.89 -2.45 -26.21
CA TYR A 145 -17.84 -2.69 -27.65
C TYR A 145 -16.62 -2.06 -28.32
N ASP A 146 -15.85 -1.20 -27.63
CA ASP A 146 -14.63 -0.63 -28.17
C ASP A 146 -13.55 -1.72 -28.29
N GLU A 147 -13.10 -1.98 -29.53
CA GLU A 147 -12.06 -2.98 -29.82
C GLU A 147 -10.69 -2.60 -29.23
N ASN A 148 -10.44 -1.31 -29.01
CA ASN A 148 -9.23 -0.80 -28.38
C ASN A 148 -9.37 -0.67 -26.86
N ARG A 149 -10.44 -1.18 -26.25
CA ARG A 149 -10.57 -1.19 -24.79
C ARG A 149 -9.48 -2.05 -24.16
N ARG A 150 -9.10 -1.69 -22.94
CA ARG A 150 -8.24 -2.55 -22.13
C ARG A 150 -9.04 -3.78 -21.70
N ARG A 151 -8.50 -4.96 -22.00
CA ARG A 151 -9.02 -6.23 -21.48
C ARG A 151 -8.30 -6.62 -20.19
N GLY A 152 -8.98 -7.39 -19.35
CA GLY A 152 -8.42 -7.91 -18.11
C GLY A 152 -7.26 -8.86 -18.39
N TYR A 153 -6.41 -9.07 -17.38
CA TYR A 153 -5.48 -10.20 -17.42
C TYR A 153 -6.28 -11.45 -17.03
N PRO A 154 -6.27 -12.51 -17.84
CA PRO A 154 -7.06 -13.68 -17.55
C PRO A 154 -6.52 -14.42 -16.32
N GLN A 155 -7.41 -15.09 -15.61
CA GLN A 155 -7.08 -15.93 -14.44
C GLN A 155 -6.40 -15.17 -13.28
N THR A 156 -6.64 -13.86 -13.11
CA THR A 156 -6.16 -13.09 -11.94
C THR A 156 -7.20 -13.03 -10.83
N TYR A 157 -7.72 -14.19 -10.41
CA TYR A 157 -8.58 -14.35 -9.22
C TYR A 157 -7.83 -14.97 -8.05
N ILE A 158 -8.48 -15.02 -6.89
CA ILE A 158 -8.00 -15.76 -5.73
C ILE A 158 -8.25 -17.25 -5.97
N LYS A 159 -7.21 -17.98 -6.38
CA LYS A 159 -7.26 -19.42 -6.57
C LYS A 159 -7.34 -20.16 -5.23
N SER A 160 -8.02 -21.30 -5.23
CA SER A 160 -8.01 -22.23 -4.12
C SER A 160 -6.63 -22.87 -3.93
N THR A 161 -6.42 -23.48 -2.76
CA THR A 161 -5.22 -24.25 -2.47
C THR A 161 -5.01 -25.38 -3.49
N GLU A 162 -6.09 -26.10 -3.84
CA GLU A 162 -6.07 -27.21 -4.78
C GLU A 162 -5.70 -26.73 -6.19
N GLU A 163 -6.27 -25.61 -6.63
CA GLU A 163 -5.93 -25.01 -7.93
C GLU A 163 -4.45 -24.62 -8.01
N MET A 164 -3.91 -24.02 -6.94
CA MET A 164 -2.49 -23.67 -6.85
C MET A 164 -1.58 -24.89 -6.82
N GLN A 165 -1.97 -25.94 -6.09
CA GLN A 165 -1.24 -27.23 -6.05
C GLN A 165 -1.19 -27.89 -7.42
N GLU A 166 -2.30 -27.92 -8.15
CA GLU A 166 -2.32 -28.43 -9.52
C GLU A 166 -1.49 -27.55 -10.46
N LEU A 167 -1.56 -26.23 -10.33
CA LEU A 167 -0.84 -25.29 -11.19
C LEU A 167 0.69 -25.38 -11.04
N PHE A 168 1.18 -25.70 -9.85
CA PHE A 168 2.60 -25.80 -9.51
C PHE A 168 3.02 -27.23 -9.14
N SER A 169 2.33 -28.26 -9.62
CA SER A 169 2.62 -29.66 -9.23
C SER A 169 4.03 -30.15 -9.64
N ASP A 170 4.65 -29.52 -10.64
CA ASP A 170 6.04 -29.74 -11.06
C ASP A 170 7.08 -28.98 -10.22
N LEU A 171 6.65 -27.97 -9.44
CA LEU A 171 7.48 -27.14 -8.57
C LEU A 171 6.79 -26.93 -7.20
N PRO A 172 6.50 -28.00 -6.44
CA PRO A 172 5.78 -27.89 -5.17
C PRO A 172 6.52 -27.04 -4.13
N GLU A 173 7.86 -26.98 -4.20
CA GLU A 173 8.70 -26.20 -3.28
C GLU A 173 8.38 -24.69 -3.30
N VAL A 174 7.84 -24.19 -4.41
CA VAL A 174 7.46 -22.78 -4.57
C VAL A 174 6.26 -22.45 -3.68
N LEU A 175 5.32 -23.38 -3.54
CA LEU A 175 4.17 -23.23 -2.64
C LEU A 175 4.61 -23.30 -1.17
N GLU A 176 5.50 -24.23 -0.83
CA GLU A 176 6.08 -24.31 0.52
C GLU A 176 6.80 -23.03 0.91
N ASN A 177 7.59 -22.45 0.01
CA ASN A 177 8.27 -21.17 0.26
C ASN A 177 7.28 -20.02 0.46
N THR A 178 6.13 -20.05 -0.22
CA THR A 178 5.08 -19.04 -0.06
C THR A 178 4.47 -19.10 1.34
N VAL A 179 4.23 -20.31 1.86
CA VAL A 179 3.78 -20.51 3.24
C VAL A 179 4.85 -20.05 4.24
N LYS A 180 6.11 -20.47 4.06
CA LYS A 180 7.24 -20.03 4.93
C LYS A 180 7.41 -18.51 4.94
N LEU A 181 7.20 -17.85 3.80
CA LEU A 181 7.23 -16.39 3.70
C LEU A 181 6.09 -15.77 4.51
N ALA A 182 4.87 -16.30 4.39
CA ALA A 182 3.72 -15.82 5.16
C ALA A 182 3.93 -16.00 6.67
N GLU A 183 4.55 -17.10 7.11
CA GLU A 183 4.89 -17.36 8.52
C GLU A 183 5.94 -16.40 9.09
N LYS A 184 6.73 -15.71 8.25
CA LYS A 184 7.65 -14.66 8.70
C LYS A 184 6.94 -13.36 9.08
N VAL A 185 5.70 -13.17 8.64
CA VAL A 185 4.95 -11.93 8.89
C VAL A 185 4.37 -11.98 10.30
N GLU A 186 4.85 -11.09 11.16
CA GLU A 186 4.35 -10.95 12.52
C GLU A 186 2.97 -10.27 12.55
N GLU A 187 2.15 -10.62 13.55
CA GLU A 187 0.92 -9.87 13.82
C GLU A 187 1.26 -8.45 14.26
N TYR A 188 0.69 -7.46 13.59
CA TYR A 188 0.86 -6.05 13.93
C TYR A 188 -0.49 -5.38 14.16
N LYS A 189 -0.50 -4.36 15.04
CA LYS A 189 -1.68 -3.57 15.35
C LYS A 189 -1.46 -2.12 14.94
N ILE A 190 -2.15 -1.68 13.88
CA ILE A 190 -2.17 -0.26 13.49
C ILE A 190 -3.26 0.48 14.31
N THR A 191 -3.14 0.45 15.63
CA THR A 191 -3.92 1.32 16.50
C THR A 191 -2.98 2.22 17.26
N PHE A 192 -3.17 3.53 17.09
CA PHE A 192 -2.43 4.53 17.81
C PHE A 192 -3.21 4.92 19.06
N SER A 193 -2.51 5.22 20.15
CA SER A 193 -3.10 5.93 21.29
C SER A 193 -3.57 7.32 20.84
N ARG A 194 -4.34 8.02 21.69
CA ARG A 194 -4.71 9.42 21.44
C ARG A 194 -3.42 10.23 21.21
N ILE A 195 -3.28 10.77 20.00
CA ILE A 195 -2.24 11.75 19.64
C ILE A 195 -2.91 13.12 19.68
N GLU A 196 -2.55 13.94 20.66
CA GLU A 196 -3.06 15.30 20.79
C GLU A 196 -1.95 16.31 20.50
N PRO A 197 -2.16 17.25 19.56
CA PRO A 197 -1.24 18.36 19.35
C PRO A 197 -1.09 19.19 20.61
N GLN A 198 0.15 19.40 21.03
CA GLN A 198 0.46 20.27 22.16
C GLN A 198 0.49 21.72 21.67
N TYR A 199 -0.29 22.59 22.31
CA TYR A 199 -0.20 24.03 22.07
C TYR A 199 1.21 24.55 22.38
N GLN A 200 1.91 25.08 21.36
CA GLN A 200 3.34 25.37 21.44
C GLN A 200 3.67 26.78 21.94
N LYS A 201 2.72 27.71 21.94
CA LYS A 201 2.95 29.14 22.25
C LYS A 201 2.59 29.48 23.71
N LEU A 202 2.88 28.58 24.66
CA LEU A 202 2.65 28.84 26.07
C LEU A 202 3.66 29.86 26.62
N PRO A 203 3.24 30.80 27.50
CA PRO A 203 4.19 31.61 28.27
C PRO A 203 5.13 30.72 29.11
N PRO A 204 6.41 31.12 29.32
CA PRO A 204 7.41 30.27 29.98
C PRO A 204 7.01 29.72 31.35
N ASP A 205 6.21 30.48 32.10
CA ASP A 205 5.84 30.16 33.48
C ASP A 205 4.40 29.61 33.63
N LYS A 206 3.77 29.17 32.53
CA LYS A 206 2.37 28.70 32.55
C LYS A 206 2.19 27.31 31.99
N THR A 207 1.34 26.53 32.66
CA THR A 207 0.81 25.29 32.07
C THR A 207 -0.32 25.60 31.08
N ALA A 208 -0.69 24.64 30.24
CA ALA A 208 -1.85 24.79 29.35
C ALA A 208 -3.15 25.05 30.12
N LYS A 209 -3.29 24.43 31.29
CA LYS A 209 -4.40 24.71 32.21
C LYS A 209 -4.38 26.18 32.64
N ASP A 210 -3.28 26.66 33.21
CA ASP A 210 -3.21 28.04 33.74
C ASP A 210 -3.52 29.06 32.64
N TYR A 211 -2.96 28.84 31.45
CA TYR A 211 -3.17 29.73 30.32
C TYR A 211 -4.60 29.68 29.77
N LEU A 212 -5.21 28.49 29.68
CA LEU A 212 -6.60 28.36 29.26
C LEU A 212 -7.55 29.02 30.27
N TYR A 213 -7.31 28.83 31.56
CA TYR A 213 -8.08 29.47 32.62
C TYR A 213 -8.00 30.99 32.49
N GLU A 214 -6.80 31.55 32.38
CA GLU A 214 -6.61 33.00 32.21
C GLU A 214 -7.39 33.55 31.01
N LEU A 215 -7.22 32.94 29.83
CA LEU A 215 -7.91 33.35 28.61
C LEU A 215 -9.44 33.25 28.72
N ALA A 216 -9.94 32.21 29.38
CA ALA A 216 -11.37 32.01 29.58
C ALA A 216 -11.96 33.09 30.49
N PHE A 217 -11.27 33.46 31.58
CA PHE A 217 -11.70 34.52 32.49
C PHE A 217 -11.60 35.91 31.83
N GLU A 218 -10.53 36.19 31.07
CA GLU A 218 -10.40 37.42 30.27
C GLU A 218 -11.53 37.52 29.23
N GLY A 219 -11.78 36.44 28.50
CA GLY A 219 -12.85 36.35 27.52
C GLY A 219 -14.24 36.52 28.13
N ALA A 220 -14.49 35.96 29.32
CA ALA A 220 -15.75 36.12 30.04
C ALA A 220 -15.97 37.58 30.44
N LYS A 221 -14.95 38.26 30.96
CA LYS A 221 -15.02 39.68 31.32
C LYS A 221 -15.32 40.56 30.09
N LEU A 222 -14.71 40.26 28.94
CA LEU A 222 -14.97 40.99 27.69
C LEU A 222 -16.41 40.80 27.17
N ARG A 223 -16.99 39.61 27.34
CA ARG A 223 -18.34 39.28 26.83
C ARG A 223 -19.46 39.71 27.75
N TYR A 224 -19.28 39.59 29.05
CA TYR A 224 -20.35 39.77 30.05
C TYR A 224 -20.14 41.00 30.95
N GLY A 225 -18.97 41.63 30.92
CA GLY A 225 -18.65 42.76 31.78
C GLY A 225 -18.29 42.30 33.21
N GLU A 226 -19.27 42.31 34.11
CA GLU A 226 -19.06 41.83 35.49
C GLU A 226 -19.22 40.31 35.59
N ILE A 227 -18.33 39.67 36.34
CA ILE A 227 -18.38 38.23 36.59
C ILE A 227 -19.22 38.00 37.85
N THR A 228 -20.46 37.54 37.67
CA THR A 228 -21.31 37.10 38.79
C THR A 228 -20.80 35.79 39.37
N GLU A 229 -21.17 35.49 40.62
CA GLU A 229 -20.79 34.22 41.25
C GLU A 229 -21.32 33.01 40.48
N GLU A 230 -22.55 33.07 39.94
CA GLU A 230 -23.11 32.00 39.09
C GLU A 230 -22.26 31.75 37.83
N LEU A 231 -21.83 32.82 37.14
CA LEU A 231 -20.98 32.71 35.95
C LEU A 231 -19.61 32.14 36.29
N LYS A 232 -19.03 32.57 37.41
CA LYS A 232 -17.74 32.09 37.91
C LYS A 232 -17.79 30.60 38.23
N GLU A 233 -18.78 30.16 39.01
CA GLU A 233 -18.97 28.75 39.37
C GLU A 233 -19.12 27.88 38.12
N ARG A 234 -19.88 28.36 37.13
CA ARG A 234 -20.05 27.65 35.86
C ARG A 234 -18.74 27.54 35.08
N LEU A 235 -17.98 28.63 34.97
CA LEU A 235 -16.72 28.66 34.23
C LEU A 235 -15.67 27.75 34.88
N GLU A 236 -15.54 27.80 36.21
CA GLU A 236 -14.63 26.94 36.96
C GLU A 236 -15.01 25.46 36.84
N PHE A 237 -16.31 25.14 36.86
CA PHE A 237 -16.81 23.78 36.66
C PHE A 237 -16.44 23.23 35.28
N GLU A 238 -16.70 23.99 34.21
CA GLU A 238 -16.38 23.59 32.84
C GLU A 238 -14.87 23.42 32.63
N LEU A 239 -14.08 24.40 33.05
CA LEU A 239 -12.62 24.36 32.94
C LEU A 239 -12.01 23.20 33.72
N LYS A 240 -12.57 22.89 34.91
CA LYS A 240 -12.15 21.72 35.68
C LYS A 240 -12.41 20.42 34.92
N ILE A 241 -13.59 20.26 34.31
CA ILE A 241 -13.90 19.08 33.52
C ILE A 241 -12.98 18.97 32.30
N ILE A 242 -12.71 20.08 31.61
CA ILE A 242 -11.79 20.14 30.46
C ILE A 242 -10.41 19.64 30.89
N HIS A 243 -9.90 20.14 32.02
CA HIS A 243 -8.61 19.74 32.56
C HIS A 243 -8.59 18.26 33.00
N ASP A 244 -9.61 17.81 33.75
CA ASP A 244 -9.72 16.43 34.23
C ASP A 244 -9.79 15.41 33.07
N LYS A 245 -10.29 15.84 31.91
CA LYS A 245 -10.34 15.04 30.67
C LYS A 245 -9.11 15.22 29.77
N GLY A 246 -8.18 16.09 30.15
CA GLY A 246 -6.95 16.39 29.42
C GLY A 246 -7.22 17.05 28.07
N TYR A 247 -8.10 18.06 28.02
CA TYR A 247 -8.42 18.80 26.80
C TYR A 247 -7.90 20.25 26.79
N ASP A 248 -7.04 20.63 27.74
CA ASP A 248 -6.53 22.01 27.82
C ASP A 248 -5.86 22.46 26.51
N HIS A 249 -4.98 21.61 25.96
CA HIS A 249 -4.27 21.90 24.70
C HIS A 249 -5.22 21.96 23.50
N TYR A 250 -6.21 21.06 23.41
CA TYR A 250 -7.24 21.13 22.37
C TYR A 250 -7.96 22.48 22.34
N PHE A 251 -8.42 22.98 23.50
CA PHE A 251 -9.09 24.28 23.57
C PHE A 251 -8.16 25.43 23.18
N LEU A 252 -6.89 25.40 23.61
CA LEU A 252 -5.90 26.42 23.23
C LEU A 252 -5.59 26.43 21.74
N VAL A 253 -5.43 25.26 21.11
CA VAL A 253 -5.21 25.16 19.67
C VAL A 253 -6.41 25.70 18.89
N VAL A 254 -7.62 25.34 19.30
CA VAL A 254 -8.87 25.83 18.69
C VAL A 254 -9.01 27.34 18.84
N TRP A 255 -8.75 27.85 20.04
CA TRP A 255 -8.77 29.28 20.32
C TRP A 255 -7.75 30.05 19.47
N ASP A 256 -6.52 29.56 19.29
CA ASP A 256 -5.45 30.27 18.56
C ASP A 256 -5.81 30.49 17.09
N TYR A 257 -6.29 29.46 16.37
CA TYR A 257 -6.62 29.66 14.95
C TYR A 257 -7.94 30.45 14.76
N ILE A 258 -8.89 30.36 15.68
CA ILE A 258 -10.11 31.20 15.66
C ILE A 258 -9.73 32.66 15.92
N LYS A 259 -8.90 32.90 16.93
CA LYS A 259 -8.41 34.25 17.25
C LYS A 259 -7.64 34.82 16.07
N PHE A 260 -6.76 34.03 15.45
CA PHE A 260 -6.04 34.44 14.24
C PHE A 260 -7.01 34.85 13.12
N ALA A 261 -8.05 34.06 12.86
CA ALA A 261 -9.05 34.38 11.83
C ALA A 261 -9.76 35.72 12.12
N ILE A 262 -10.22 35.93 13.37
CA ILE A 262 -10.87 37.17 13.78
C ILE A 262 -9.91 38.36 13.68
N ASP A 263 -8.68 38.24 14.18
CA ASP A 263 -7.68 39.32 14.16
C ASP A 263 -7.22 39.67 12.72
N ASN A 264 -7.55 38.84 11.72
CA ASN A 264 -7.22 39.03 10.30
C ASN A 264 -8.47 39.11 9.39
N ASP A 265 -9.67 39.32 9.96
CA ASP A 265 -10.93 39.49 9.23
C ASP A 265 -11.26 38.33 8.24
N ILE A 266 -11.01 37.07 8.64
CA ILE A 266 -11.30 35.85 7.88
C ILE A 266 -12.64 35.23 8.29
#